data_AF-A0A3M6GSN9-F1
#
_entry.id   AF-A0A3M6GSN9-F1
#
_cell.length_a   1.000
_cell.length_b   1.000
_cell.length_c   1.000
_cell.angle_alpha   90.00
_cell.angle_beta   90.00
_cell.angle_gamma   90.00
#
_symmetry.space_group_name_H-M   'P 1'
#
loop_
_entity.id
_entity.type
_entity.pdbx_description
1 polymer ?
#
loop_
_entity_poly.entity_id
_entity_poly.type
_entity_poly.pdbx_seq_one_letter_code
_entity_poly.pdbx_strand_id
1 'polypeptide(L)'
;MMARTHGLKPPKPLGLAHVERMLGDGQLDELLEEIINLYQQAAVGKDVLVVEGMVPTRSASYAARVNLHLAKSLDADVILVSAPENEVLAELSGRVELQAQLFGGPKDPKVLGVILNKVRTEESMEVFSSRLKEHSPLLRSGDFRLLGCIPYRAELNAPRTRDVAELLGAQVLNAGDYDQRRMSRIIICARTVLNTVPLLKPGVLVVTPGDRDDIILAVSLAAINGVPLAGLLLTSDTVPDPRIMELCRGAFQAGLPVLSVSSGSYDTANRLNQLNKEIPIDDRERAENITDFVAGHLDAGWLHQRCGTPRELRLSPAVFRYQLIQRAQAANKRIVLPEGNEPLTIQAAAICQARGIARCVLLARPEEVQAVAQAHGIELPPGLEILDPELIRERYVAPMVELRKNKSLNAPMAEQQLEDPVVIGTVMLALDEVDGLVSGVIHSTANTIRPALQLIKTAPGCTLVS
;
A
#
# COMPACT_ATOMS: atom_id res chain seq x y z
N MET A 1 -12.94 2.87 3.70
CA MET A 1 -13.48 3.96 4.55
C MET A 1 -13.52 5.29 3.80
N MET A 2 -12.37 5.88 3.41
CA MET A 2 -12.27 7.15 2.66
C MET A 2 -13.30 7.33 1.53
N ALA A 3 -13.54 6.28 0.74
CA ALA A 3 -14.48 6.35 -0.37
C ALA A 3 -15.95 6.57 0.01
N ARG A 4 -16.36 6.06 1.17
CA ARG A 4 -17.73 6.20 1.67
C ARG A 4 -17.91 7.47 2.49
N THR A 5 -16.85 7.94 3.18
CA THR A 5 -16.90 9.13 4.04
C THR A 5 -16.71 10.42 3.25
N HIS A 6 -15.80 10.47 2.27
CA HIS A 6 -15.47 11.69 1.52
C HIS A 6 -15.79 11.61 0.03
N GLY A 7 -16.46 10.55 -0.43
CA GLY A 7 -16.82 10.37 -1.85
C GLY A 7 -15.64 10.18 -2.81
N LEU A 8 -14.42 10.00 -2.29
CA LEU A 8 -13.22 9.75 -3.06
C LEU A 8 -13.18 8.31 -3.61
N LYS A 9 -12.44 8.05 -4.69
CA LYS A 9 -12.26 6.69 -5.20
C LYS A 9 -10.76 6.39 -5.33
N PRO A 10 -10.05 6.23 -4.20
CA PRO A 10 -8.65 5.83 -4.27
C PRO A 10 -8.56 4.43 -4.90
N PRO A 11 -7.45 4.11 -5.58
CA PRO A 11 -7.23 2.78 -6.14
C PRO A 11 -7.13 1.74 -5.01
N LYS A 12 -7.33 0.46 -5.36
CA LYS A 12 -7.28 -0.63 -4.38
C LYS A 12 -5.84 -0.75 -3.82
N PRO A 13 -5.65 -0.80 -2.50
CA PRO A 13 -4.32 -0.96 -1.91
C PRO A 13 -3.74 -2.35 -2.22
N LEU A 14 -2.41 -2.45 -2.20
CA LEU A 14 -1.70 -3.72 -2.27
C LEU A 14 -1.97 -4.53 -0.99
N GLY A 15 -2.21 -5.84 -1.14
CA GLY A 15 -2.41 -6.73 0.00
C GLY A 15 -1.09 -6.99 0.72
N LEU A 16 -1.12 -7.04 2.06
CA LEU A 16 0.09 -7.24 2.88
C LEU A 16 0.88 -8.50 2.48
N ALA A 17 0.20 -9.64 2.28
CA ALA A 17 0.84 -10.89 1.86
C ALA A 17 1.56 -10.78 0.50
N HIS A 18 1.06 -9.93 -0.40
CA HIS A 18 1.71 -9.68 -1.68
C HIS A 18 2.97 -8.83 -1.51
N VAL A 19 2.90 -7.78 -0.69
CA VAL A 19 4.05 -6.94 -0.33
C VAL A 19 5.14 -7.78 0.32
N GLU A 20 4.78 -8.61 1.29
CA GLU A 20 5.72 -9.50 2.00
C GLU A 20 6.40 -10.50 1.06
N ARG A 21 5.64 -11.09 0.13
CA ARG A 21 6.20 -12.00 -0.88
C ARG A 21 7.23 -11.30 -1.76
N MET A 22 6.89 -10.14 -2.33
CA MET A 22 7.83 -9.39 -3.19
C MET A 22 9.10 -8.98 -2.44
N LEU A 23 8.96 -8.56 -1.18
CA LEU A 23 10.12 -8.24 -0.34
C LEU A 23 10.98 -9.47 -0.04
N GLY A 24 10.35 -10.63 0.19
CA GLY A 24 11.03 -11.91 0.37
C GLY A 24 11.80 -12.36 -0.87
N ASP A 25 11.24 -12.09 -2.06
CA ASP A 25 11.83 -12.41 -3.36
C ASP A 25 12.88 -11.36 -3.81
N GLY A 26 13.13 -10.31 -3.01
CA GLY A 26 14.08 -9.24 -3.34
C GLY A 26 13.58 -8.23 -4.39
N GLN A 27 12.28 -8.25 -4.72
CA GLN A 27 11.62 -7.46 -5.78
C GLN A 27 11.14 -6.10 -5.27
N LEU A 28 12.02 -5.36 -4.59
CA LEU A 28 11.66 -4.05 -4.02
C LEU A 28 11.37 -3.01 -5.11
N ASP A 29 12.12 -3.03 -6.21
CA ASP A 29 11.96 -2.05 -7.28
C ASP A 29 10.64 -2.27 -8.03
N GLU A 30 10.26 -3.51 -8.32
CA GLU A 30 8.95 -3.84 -8.88
C GLU A 30 7.80 -3.44 -7.95
N LEU A 31 7.96 -3.69 -6.64
CA LEU A 31 6.98 -3.27 -5.64
C LEU A 31 6.81 -1.74 -5.64
N LEU A 32 7.90 -0.98 -5.72
CA LEU A 32 7.85 0.48 -5.77
C LEU A 32 7.19 0.98 -7.06
N GLU A 33 7.42 0.32 -8.20
CA GLU A 33 6.72 0.64 -9.46
C GLU A 33 5.20 0.43 -9.35
N GLU A 34 4.75 -0.66 -8.73
CA GLU A 34 3.33 -0.89 -8.49
C GLU A 34 2.73 0.20 -7.59
N ILE A 35 3.45 0.60 -6.55
CA ILE A 35 3.00 1.66 -5.64
C ILE A 35 2.97 3.02 -6.34
N ILE A 36 3.95 3.32 -7.19
CA ILE A 36 3.97 4.55 -7.99
C ILE A 36 2.78 4.58 -8.96
N ASN A 37 2.42 3.45 -9.56
CA ASN A 37 1.25 3.37 -10.43
C ASN A 37 -0.03 3.70 -9.65
N LEU A 38 -0.21 3.14 -8.44
CA LEU A 38 -1.33 3.46 -7.56
C LEU A 38 -1.32 4.94 -7.15
N TYR A 39 -0.15 5.49 -6.81
CA TYR A 39 0.02 6.89 -6.48
C TYR A 39 -0.44 7.80 -7.64
N GLN A 40 0.02 7.53 -8.87
CA GLN A 40 -0.34 8.34 -10.04
C GLN A 40 -1.85 8.31 -10.31
N GLN A 41 -2.47 7.13 -10.22
CA GLN A 41 -3.93 7.00 -10.35
C GLN A 41 -4.68 7.78 -9.27
N ALA A 42 -4.19 7.78 -8.03
CA ALA A 42 -4.80 8.49 -6.92
C ALA A 42 -4.59 10.02 -7.00
N ALA A 43 -3.47 10.47 -7.59
CA ALA A 43 -3.07 11.86 -7.65
C ALA A 43 -3.83 12.68 -8.71
N VAL A 44 -4.46 12.04 -9.70
CA VAL A 44 -5.14 12.75 -10.80
C VAL A 44 -6.19 13.72 -10.27
N GLY A 45 -6.00 15.02 -10.56
CA GLY A 45 -6.93 16.08 -10.18
C GLY A 45 -7.01 16.33 -8.66
N LYS A 46 -5.93 16.04 -7.93
CA LYS A 46 -5.82 16.28 -6.48
C LYS A 46 -4.68 17.25 -6.17
N ASP A 47 -4.95 18.20 -5.28
CA ASP A 47 -3.94 19.15 -4.79
C ASP A 47 -3.06 18.54 -3.70
N VAL A 48 -3.60 17.56 -2.96
CA VAL A 48 -2.95 16.87 -1.85
C VAL A 48 -3.24 15.39 -1.92
N LEU A 49 -2.20 14.58 -1.78
CA LEU A 49 -2.31 13.15 -1.58
C LEU A 49 -1.68 12.78 -0.24
N VAL A 50 -2.43 12.08 0.60
CA VAL A 50 -1.94 11.53 1.86
C VAL A 50 -1.59 10.06 1.64
N VAL A 51 -0.34 9.70 1.91
CA VAL A 51 0.15 8.32 1.81
C VAL A 51 0.39 7.81 3.23
N GLU A 52 -0.36 6.79 3.62
CA GLU A 52 -0.15 6.10 4.89
C GLU A 52 1.02 5.13 4.77
N GLY A 53 2.02 5.27 5.65
CA GLY A 53 3.13 4.33 5.76
C GLY A 53 2.72 3.06 6.50
N MET A 54 3.50 2.00 6.33
CA MET A 54 3.33 0.77 7.09
C MET A 54 3.67 0.99 8.56
N VAL A 55 2.88 0.40 9.47
CA VAL A 55 3.14 0.48 10.92
C VAL A 55 4.26 -0.50 11.28
N PRO A 56 5.42 -0.04 11.80
CA PRO A 56 6.48 -0.94 12.23
C PRO A 56 6.05 -1.70 13.49
N THR A 57 6.12 -3.02 13.44
CA THR A 57 5.85 -3.91 14.57
C THR A 57 7.00 -4.90 14.74
N ARG A 58 6.99 -5.69 15.82
CA ARG A 58 8.00 -6.74 16.03
C ARG A 58 8.01 -7.78 14.90
N SER A 59 6.85 -8.05 14.29
CA SER A 59 6.73 -8.96 13.15
C SER A 59 6.97 -8.28 11.80
N ALA A 60 6.80 -6.96 11.71
CA ALA A 60 6.99 -6.18 10.48
C ALA A 60 8.15 -5.17 10.59
N SER A 61 9.35 -5.66 10.96
CA SER A 61 10.54 -4.80 11.07
C SER A 61 10.98 -4.19 9.74
N TYR A 62 10.61 -4.83 8.61
CA TYR A 62 10.86 -4.34 7.26
C TYR A 62 10.06 -3.07 6.91
N ALA A 63 8.98 -2.77 7.65
CA ALA A 63 8.09 -1.64 7.38
C ALA A 63 8.83 -0.29 7.37
N ALA A 64 9.76 -0.08 8.30
CA ALA A 64 10.53 1.15 8.37
C ALA A 64 11.38 1.38 7.10
N ARG A 65 12.00 0.31 6.58
CA ARG A 65 12.76 0.36 5.33
C ARG A 65 11.85 0.67 4.14
N VAL A 66 10.69 0.00 4.05
CA VAL A 66 9.71 0.26 2.99
C VAL A 66 9.24 1.71 3.02
N ASN A 67 8.88 2.24 4.20
CA ASN A 67 8.45 3.64 4.36
C ASN A 67 9.52 4.63 3.89
N LEU A 68 10.80 4.36 4.17
CA LEU A 68 11.90 5.19 3.68
C LEU A 68 11.97 5.20 2.15
N HIS A 69 11.88 4.03 1.52
CA HIS A 69 11.86 3.93 0.06
C HIS A 69 10.61 4.59 -0.54
N LEU A 70 9.45 4.49 0.11
CA LEU A 70 8.23 5.17 -0.31
C LEU A 70 8.36 6.68 -0.26
N ALA A 71 8.80 7.23 0.88
CA ALA A 71 8.98 8.66 1.05
C ALA A 71 9.93 9.24 -0.02
N LYS A 72 11.05 8.56 -0.27
CA LYS A 72 12.01 8.95 -1.32
C LYS A 72 11.43 8.79 -2.73
N SER A 73 10.75 7.69 -3.01
CA SER A 73 10.27 7.38 -4.36
C SER A 73 9.17 8.33 -4.80
N LEU A 74 8.32 8.74 -3.86
CA LEU A 74 7.21 9.66 -4.08
C LEU A 74 7.59 11.15 -3.89
N ASP A 75 8.86 11.43 -3.56
CA ASP A 75 9.36 12.75 -3.15
C ASP A 75 8.46 13.40 -2.06
N ALA A 76 7.96 12.57 -1.14
CA ALA A 76 6.95 12.94 -0.18
C ALA A 76 7.53 13.73 1.00
N ASP A 77 6.75 14.68 1.51
CA ASP A 77 6.97 15.20 2.85
C ASP A 77 6.52 14.16 3.88
N VAL A 78 7.27 14.03 4.97
CA VAL A 78 7.09 13.03 6.01
C VAL A 78 6.55 13.69 7.28
N ILE A 79 5.44 13.15 7.79
CA ILE A 79 4.92 13.45 9.11
C ILE A 79 4.99 12.16 9.92
N LEU A 80 5.68 12.20 11.07
CA LEU A 80 5.72 11.07 11.99
C LEU A 80 4.45 11.03 12.83
N VAL A 81 3.92 9.85 13.07
CA VAL A 81 2.83 9.64 14.03
C VAL A 81 3.36 8.74 15.15
N SER A 82 3.31 9.23 16.38
CA SER A 82 3.81 8.50 17.55
C SER A 82 2.78 8.50 18.66
N ALA A 83 2.70 7.40 19.42
CA ALA A 83 1.95 7.35 20.65
C ALA A 83 2.91 7.40 21.85
N PRO A 84 2.73 8.30 22.84
CA PRO A 84 3.57 8.36 24.03
C PRO A 84 3.49 7.11 24.92
N GLU A 85 2.36 6.40 24.88
CA GLU A 85 2.05 5.30 25.79
C GLU A 85 2.24 5.72 27.26
N ASN A 86 3.20 5.12 27.97
CA ASN A 86 3.55 5.43 29.36
C ASN A 86 4.98 6.01 29.49
N GLU A 87 5.59 6.45 28.38
CA GLU A 87 6.96 6.95 28.36
C GLU A 87 7.09 8.32 29.04
N VAL A 88 8.27 8.58 29.61
CA VAL A 88 8.63 9.92 30.10
C VAL A 88 8.95 10.81 28.89
N LEU A 89 8.68 12.12 28.99
CA LEU A 89 8.83 13.07 27.88
C LEU A 89 10.21 13.06 27.19
N ALA A 90 11.29 12.82 27.96
CA ALA A 90 12.65 12.74 27.42
C ALA A 90 12.83 11.51 26.51
N GLU A 91 12.28 10.35 26.91
CA GLU A 91 12.33 9.11 26.12
C GLU A 91 11.49 9.25 24.84
N LEU A 92 10.30 9.83 24.96
CA LEU A 92 9.45 10.14 23.81
C LEU A 92 10.17 11.05 22.82
N SER A 93 10.81 12.11 23.30
CA SER A 93 11.59 13.03 22.46
C SER A 93 12.72 12.31 21.73
N GLY A 94 13.50 11.50 22.45
CA GLY A 94 14.60 10.73 21.86
C GLY A 94 14.11 9.72 20.83
N ARG A 95 12.98 9.04 21.08
CA ARG A 95 12.38 8.10 20.13
C ARG A 95 11.90 8.80 18.86
N VAL A 96 11.24 9.96 18.97
CA VAL A 96 10.81 10.74 17.80
C VAL A 96 12.03 11.20 16.98
N GLU A 97 13.09 11.66 17.64
CA GLU A 97 14.33 12.05 16.98
C GLU A 97 14.97 10.88 16.22
N LEU A 98 15.11 9.71 16.84
CA LEU A 98 15.63 8.50 16.21
C LEU A 98 14.81 8.08 14.98
N GLN A 99 13.47 8.18 15.06
CA GLN A 99 12.62 7.87 13.91
C GLN A 99 12.78 8.90 12.78
N ALA A 100 12.94 10.18 13.11
CA ALA A 100 13.22 11.22 12.11
C ALA A 100 14.56 10.99 11.40
N GLN A 101 15.59 10.47 12.09
CA GLN A 101 16.90 10.14 11.48
C GLN A 101 16.79 9.13 10.33
N LEU A 102 15.80 8.23 10.34
CA LEU A 102 15.58 7.29 9.25
C LEU A 102 15.24 8.00 7.93
N PHE A 103 14.67 9.21 7.99
CA PHE A 103 14.20 9.99 6.84
C PHE A 103 15.12 11.18 6.49
N GLY A 104 16.37 11.17 6.93
CA GLY A 104 17.33 12.27 6.70
C GLY A 104 17.52 13.17 7.93
N GLY A 105 16.77 12.91 9.00
CA GLY A 105 16.89 13.61 10.26
C GLY A 105 15.95 14.82 10.37
N PRO A 106 15.83 15.40 11.57
CA PRO A 106 14.87 16.47 11.81
C PRO A 106 15.15 17.80 11.12
N LYS A 107 16.38 17.97 10.64
CA LYS A 107 16.80 19.16 9.89
C LYS A 107 16.53 19.01 8.40
N ASP A 108 16.15 17.81 7.94
CA ASP A 108 15.78 17.60 6.55
C ASP A 108 14.44 18.32 6.28
N PRO A 109 14.36 19.20 5.26
CA PRO A 109 13.16 19.98 4.98
C PRO A 109 11.94 19.13 4.58
N LYS A 110 12.14 17.86 4.21
CA LYS A 110 11.07 16.90 3.93
C LYS A 110 10.50 16.29 5.20
N VAL A 111 11.21 16.32 6.34
CA VAL A 111 10.72 15.77 7.60
C VAL A 111 10.04 16.88 8.40
N LEU A 112 8.72 16.98 8.26
CA LEU A 112 7.95 18.14 8.71
C LEU A 112 7.76 18.22 10.22
N GLY A 113 7.66 17.07 10.88
CA GLY A 113 7.29 17.03 12.27
C GLY A 113 6.65 15.73 12.74
N VAL A 114 6.01 15.84 13.90
CA VAL A 114 5.34 14.73 14.58
C VAL A 114 3.92 15.10 15.01
N ILE A 115 3.01 14.14 14.87
CA ILE A 115 1.71 14.12 15.52
C ILE A 115 1.79 13.12 16.67
N LEU A 116 1.48 13.57 17.88
CA LEU A 116 1.36 12.69 19.04
C LEU A 116 -0.08 12.22 19.19
N ASN A 117 -0.31 10.93 18.96
CA ASN A 117 -1.61 10.31 19.04
C ASN A 117 -1.82 9.63 20.40
N LYS A 118 -3.08 9.55 20.85
CA LYS A 118 -3.48 8.83 22.08
C LYS A 118 -2.70 9.29 23.32
N VAL A 119 -2.48 10.59 23.46
CA VAL A 119 -1.81 11.19 24.63
C VAL A 119 -2.66 10.97 25.89
N ARG A 120 -2.09 10.32 26.91
CA ARG A 120 -2.74 10.11 28.21
C ARG A 120 -2.14 11.06 29.23
N THR A 121 -2.89 12.08 29.61
CA THR A 121 -2.49 13.04 30.65
C THR A 121 -3.73 13.62 31.32
N GLU A 122 -3.60 14.04 32.57
CA GLU A 122 -4.63 14.79 33.30
C GLU A 122 -4.62 16.29 32.95
N GLU A 123 -3.61 16.73 32.22
CA GLU A 123 -3.37 18.13 31.88
C GLU A 123 -4.05 18.52 30.56
N SER A 124 -4.19 19.83 30.33
CA SER A 124 -4.59 20.31 29.00
C SER A 124 -3.53 20.00 27.95
N MET A 125 -3.95 19.78 26.70
CA MET A 125 -3.01 19.50 25.60
C MET A 125 -2.05 20.64 25.34
N GLU A 126 -2.44 21.88 25.64
CA GLU A 126 -1.59 23.08 25.54
C GLU A 126 -0.43 23.03 26.54
N VAL A 127 -0.71 22.69 27.80
CA VAL A 127 0.30 22.56 28.85
C VAL A 127 1.24 21.40 28.54
N PHE A 128 0.68 20.25 28.17
CA PHE A 128 1.48 19.08 27.76
C PHE A 128 2.42 19.41 26.60
N SER A 129 1.90 20.07 25.54
CA SER A 129 2.68 20.45 24.37
C SER A 129 3.80 21.44 24.72
N SER A 130 3.53 22.38 25.62
CA SER A 130 4.53 23.37 26.07
C SER A 130 5.66 22.70 26.84
N ARG A 131 5.33 21.79 27.77
CA ARG A 131 6.33 21.02 28.51
C ARG A 131 7.16 20.11 27.62
N LEU A 132 6.53 19.46 26.64
CA LEU A 132 7.26 18.63 25.69
C LEU A 132 8.27 19.46 24.88
N LYS A 133 7.88 20.66 24.41
CA LYS A 133 8.79 21.59 23.73
C LYS A 133 9.94 22.05 24.65
N GLU A 134 9.67 22.22 25.94
CA GLU A 134 10.73 22.52 26.91
C GLU A 134 11.72 21.35 27.07
N HIS A 135 11.26 20.10 27.05
CA HIS A 135 12.15 18.94 27.24
C HIS A 135 12.79 18.45 25.94
N SER A 136 12.34 18.95 24.79
CA SER A 136 12.74 18.49 23.46
C SER A 136 13.47 19.57 22.67
N PRO A 137 14.82 19.53 22.58
CA PRO A 137 15.60 20.46 21.75
C PRO A 137 15.14 20.46 20.28
N LEU A 138 14.75 19.27 19.79
CA LEU A 138 14.19 19.01 18.48
C LEU A 138 13.02 19.94 18.12
N LEU A 139 12.07 20.10 19.05
CA LEU A 139 10.82 20.84 18.82
C LEU A 139 10.97 22.35 19.04
N ARG A 140 12.14 22.82 19.50
CA ARG A 140 12.43 24.24 19.73
C ARG A 140 12.98 24.95 18.50
N SER A 141 13.71 24.27 17.62
CA SER A 141 14.42 24.92 16.50
C SER A 141 13.47 25.46 15.42
N GLY A 142 12.25 24.91 15.34
CA GLY A 142 11.22 25.31 14.38
C GLY A 142 11.27 24.56 13.04
N ASP A 143 12.37 23.84 12.76
CA ASP A 143 12.56 23.03 11.55
C ASP A 143 11.69 21.77 11.58
N PHE A 144 11.55 21.16 12.76
CA PHE A 144 10.73 19.98 13.01
C PHE A 144 9.61 20.35 13.98
N ARG A 145 8.35 20.22 13.54
CA ARG A 145 7.19 20.76 14.28
C ARG A 145 6.41 19.70 15.07
N LEU A 146 5.87 20.10 16.21
CA LEU A 146 4.77 19.38 16.85
C LEU A 146 3.46 19.81 16.17
N LEU A 147 2.94 18.97 15.27
CA LEU A 147 1.79 19.27 14.43
C LEU A 147 0.45 19.04 15.14
N GLY A 148 0.46 18.30 16.24
CA GLY A 148 -0.73 18.11 17.08
C GLY A 148 -0.50 17.12 18.21
N CYS A 149 -1.28 17.26 19.26
CA CYS A 149 -1.36 16.35 20.40
C CYS A 149 -2.81 15.92 20.56
N ILE A 150 -3.10 14.69 20.18
CA ILE A 150 -4.45 14.12 20.19
C ILE A 150 -4.65 13.37 21.52
N PRO A 151 -5.59 13.82 22.39
CA PRO A 151 -5.83 13.16 23.65
C PRO A 151 -6.45 11.78 23.44
N TYR A 152 -6.12 10.83 24.33
CA TYR A 152 -6.79 9.55 24.35
C TYR A 152 -8.24 9.71 24.84
N ARG A 153 -9.21 9.28 24.03
CA ARG A 153 -10.60 9.08 24.44
C ARG A 153 -11.01 7.62 24.24
N ALA A 154 -11.52 6.98 25.29
CA ALA A 154 -11.92 5.59 25.25
C ALA A 154 -13.11 5.36 24.31
N GLU A 155 -14.08 6.29 24.31
CA GLU A 155 -15.32 6.24 23.52
C GLU A 155 -15.08 6.13 22.02
N LEU A 156 -14.02 6.79 21.51
CA LEU A 156 -13.66 6.75 20.10
C LEU A 156 -13.20 5.37 19.63
N ASN A 157 -12.83 4.47 20.55
CA ASN A 157 -12.42 3.11 20.22
C ASN A 157 -13.54 2.09 20.46
N ALA A 158 -14.75 2.53 20.84
CA ALA A 158 -15.85 1.63 21.18
C ALA A 158 -16.47 0.99 19.92
N PRO A 159 -16.39 -0.33 19.72
CA PRO A 159 -17.09 -1.02 18.64
C PRO A 159 -18.60 -1.03 18.86
N ARG A 160 -19.37 -1.20 17.78
CA ARG A 160 -20.80 -1.49 17.90
C ARG A 160 -20.97 -2.88 18.49
N THR A 161 -22.08 -3.14 19.16
CA THR A 161 -22.38 -4.47 19.68
C THR A 161 -22.50 -5.50 18.55
N ARG A 162 -22.96 -5.09 17.36
CA ARG A 162 -22.93 -5.94 16.15
C ARG A 162 -21.51 -6.35 15.76
N ASP A 163 -20.56 -5.42 15.77
CA ASP A 163 -19.16 -5.71 15.42
C ASP A 163 -18.56 -6.74 16.42
N VAL A 164 -18.93 -6.62 17.70
CA VAL A 164 -18.55 -7.61 18.73
C VAL A 164 -19.14 -8.98 18.43
N ALA A 165 -20.42 -9.04 18.04
CA ALA A 165 -21.08 -10.30 17.68
C ALA A 165 -20.41 -10.98 16.47
N GLU A 166 -20.12 -10.22 15.41
CA GLU A 166 -19.45 -10.70 14.21
C GLU A 166 -18.05 -11.24 14.51
N LEU A 167 -17.23 -10.47 15.25
CA LEU A 167 -15.84 -10.85 15.56
C LEU A 167 -15.75 -12.06 16.50
N LEU A 168 -16.73 -12.26 17.38
CA LEU A 168 -16.79 -13.43 18.25
C LEU A 168 -17.45 -14.64 17.59
N GLY A 169 -18.09 -14.48 16.42
CA GLY A 169 -18.96 -15.51 15.84
C GLY A 169 -20.16 -15.82 16.74
N ALA A 170 -20.70 -14.82 17.44
CA ALA A 170 -21.75 -14.98 18.42
C ALA A 170 -23.11 -15.24 17.75
N GLN A 171 -23.92 -16.10 18.36
CA GLN A 171 -25.32 -16.25 18.02
C GLN A 171 -26.11 -15.05 18.56
N VAL A 172 -26.88 -14.39 17.71
CA VAL A 172 -27.75 -13.29 18.11
C VAL A 172 -29.08 -13.86 18.59
N LEU A 173 -29.33 -13.83 19.90
CA LEU A 173 -30.60 -14.26 20.51
C LEU A 173 -31.65 -13.15 20.45
N ASN A 174 -31.21 -11.91 20.65
CA ASN A 174 -32.01 -10.71 20.41
C ASN A 174 -31.11 -9.62 19.84
N ALA A 175 -31.43 -9.10 18.66
CA ALA A 175 -30.64 -8.04 18.04
C ALA A 175 -30.75 -6.72 18.83
N GLY A 176 -31.96 -6.37 19.28
CA GLY A 176 -32.20 -5.06 19.89
C GLY A 176 -31.63 -3.92 19.04
N ASP A 177 -30.97 -2.96 19.68
CA ASP A 177 -30.31 -1.83 19.00
C ASP A 177 -28.81 -2.07 18.74
N TYR A 178 -28.37 -3.32 18.57
CA TYR A 178 -26.95 -3.68 18.48
C TYR A 178 -26.14 -2.97 17.36
N ASP A 179 -26.80 -2.45 16.33
CA ASP A 179 -26.21 -1.64 15.26
C ASP A 179 -25.76 -0.27 15.74
N GLN A 180 -26.39 0.25 16.81
CA GLN A 180 -26.16 1.59 17.34
C GLN A 180 -25.44 1.55 18.69
N ARG A 181 -25.72 0.53 19.52
CA ARG A 181 -25.11 0.44 20.85
C ARG A 181 -23.61 0.22 20.77
N ARG A 182 -22.86 0.97 21.58
CA ARG A 182 -21.39 0.96 21.61
C ARG A 182 -20.89 0.25 22.86
N MET A 183 -19.94 -0.67 22.71
CA MET A 183 -19.28 -1.33 23.83
C MET A 183 -18.07 -0.50 24.28
N SER A 184 -18.20 0.19 25.41
CA SER A 184 -17.14 0.98 26.03
C SER A 184 -16.41 0.23 27.14
N ARG A 185 -17.11 -0.70 27.81
CA ARG A 185 -16.59 -1.45 28.94
C ARG A 185 -17.19 -2.85 29.00
N ILE A 186 -16.38 -3.80 29.48
CA ILE A 186 -16.79 -5.19 29.69
C ILE A 186 -16.89 -5.44 31.19
N ILE A 187 -17.92 -6.18 31.61
CA ILE A 187 -18.06 -6.67 32.98
C ILE A 187 -18.31 -8.16 32.94
N ILE A 188 -17.52 -8.92 33.70
CA ILE A 188 -17.71 -10.35 33.86
C ILE A 188 -18.41 -10.60 35.20
N CYS A 189 -19.58 -11.21 35.16
CA CYS A 189 -20.41 -11.43 36.34
C CYS A 189 -20.01 -12.69 37.10
N ALA A 190 -18.99 -12.57 37.95
CA ALA A 190 -18.62 -13.61 38.93
C ALA A 190 -19.20 -13.35 40.34
N ARG A 191 -19.82 -12.19 40.56
CA ARG A 191 -20.36 -11.76 41.86
C ARG A 191 -21.89 -11.82 41.88
N THR A 192 -22.46 -11.68 43.08
CA THR A 192 -23.92 -11.54 43.29
C THR A 192 -24.48 -10.29 42.62
N VAL A 193 -25.78 -10.28 42.34
CA VAL A 193 -26.49 -9.13 41.73
C VAL A 193 -26.23 -7.82 42.49
N LEU A 194 -26.28 -7.85 43.83
CA LEU A 194 -26.06 -6.67 44.69
C LEU A 194 -24.75 -5.91 44.35
N ASN A 195 -23.70 -6.65 44.00
CA ASN A 195 -22.39 -6.09 43.66
C ASN A 195 -22.22 -5.78 42.16
N THR A 196 -23.15 -6.22 41.33
CA THR A 196 -23.15 -6.01 39.87
C THR A 196 -23.94 -4.77 39.49
N VAL A 197 -25.08 -4.51 40.13
CA VAL A 197 -25.99 -3.38 39.81
C VAL A 197 -25.27 -2.02 39.74
N PRO A 198 -24.37 -1.63 40.67
CA PRO A 198 -23.68 -0.34 40.59
C PRO A 198 -22.78 -0.19 39.35
N LEU A 199 -22.45 -1.30 38.69
CA LEU A 199 -21.60 -1.33 37.51
C LEU A 199 -22.40 -1.33 36.20
N LEU A 200 -23.72 -1.54 36.24
CA LEU A 200 -24.60 -1.47 35.08
C LEU A 200 -24.75 -0.01 34.65
N LYS A 201 -23.90 0.40 33.70
CA LYS A 201 -23.76 1.78 33.23
C LYS A 201 -23.85 1.83 31.70
N PRO A 202 -24.11 3.00 31.10
CA PRO A 202 -24.09 3.19 29.65
C PRO A 202 -22.86 2.54 28.98
N GLY A 203 -23.10 1.81 27.89
CA GLY A 203 -22.03 1.18 27.08
C GLY A 203 -21.36 -0.05 27.70
N VAL A 204 -21.87 -0.56 28.83
CA VAL A 204 -21.38 -1.80 29.43
C VAL A 204 -21.91 -3.02 28.69
N LEU A 205 -21.02 -3.89 28.23
CA LEU A 205 -21.33 -5.26 27.81
C LEU A 205 -21.19 -6.19 29.02
N VAL A 206 -22.30 -6.78 29.43
CA VAL A 206 -22.33 -7.72 30.57
C VAL A 206 -22.08 -9.12 30.06
N VAL A 207 -21.07 -9.80 30.58
CA VAL A 207 -20.68 -11.16 30.22
C VAL A 207 -20.99 -12.09 31.39
N THR A 208 -21.82 -13.10 31.14
CA THR A 208 -22.24 -14.06 32.18
C THR A 208 -22.56 -15.43 31.58
N PRO A 209 -22.39 -16.53 32.32
CA PRO A 209 -22.97 -17.83 31.94
C PRO A 209 -24.49 -17.73 31.75
N GLY A 210 -25.04 -18.50 30.81
CA GLY A 210 -26.47 -18.45 30.48
C GLY A 210 -27.42 -19.01 31.54
N ASP A 211 -26.91 -19.73 32.53
CA ASP A 211 -27.64 -20.21 33.71
C ASP A 211 -27.68 -19.20 34.86
N ARG A 212 -27.08 -18.02 34.71
CA ARG A 212 -27.15 -16.92 35.69
C ARG A 212 -28.42 -16.09 35.52
N ASP A 213 -29.55 -16.72 35.79
CA ASP A 213 -30.89 -16.12 35.70
C ASP A 213 -31.01 -14.81 36.49
N ASP A 214 -30.37 -14.75 37.66
CA ASP A 214 -30.34 -13.57 38.53
C ASP A 214 -29.70 -12.34 37.84
N ILE A 215 -28.62 -12.56 37.09
CA ILE A 215 -27.93 -11.51 36.33
C ILE A 215 -28.73 -11.12 35.09
N ILE A 216 -29.29 -12.10 34.38
CA ILE A 216 -30.11 -11.87 33.19
C ILE A 216 -31.31 -10.97 33.54
N LEU A 217 -32.00 -11.26 34.64
CA LEU A 217 -33.11 -10.45 35.16
C LEU A 217 -32.65 -9.05 35.58
N ALA A 218 -31.54 -8.94 36.31
CA ALA A 218 -31.02 -7.65 36.77
C ALA A 218 -30.61 -6.73 35.60
N VAL A 219 -29.94 -7.29 34.59
CA VAL A 219 -29.56 -6.59 33.36
C VAL A 219 -30.79 -6.14 32.58
N SER A 220 -31.78 -7.02 32.45
CA SER A 220 -33.04 -6.71 31.77
C SER A 220 -33.81 -5.60 32.47
N LEU A 221 -33.90 -5.62 33.80
CA LEU A 221 -34.53 -4.55 34.58
C LEU A 221 -33.79 -3.22 34.45
N ALA A 222 -32.45 -3.24 34.45
CA ALA A 222 -31.65 -2.04 34.23
C ALA A 222 -31.90 -1.43 32.84
N ALA A 223 -31.99 -2.27 31.81
CA ALA A 223 -32.31 -1.83 30.46
C ALA A 223 -33.72 -1.23 30.33
N ILE A 224 -34.73 -1.87 30.94
CA ILE A 224 -36.11 -1.35 30.98
C ILE A 224 -36.17 0.02 31.68
N ASN A 225 -35.38 0.21 32.74
CA ASN A 225 -35.26 1.48 33.45
C ASN A 225 -34.41 2.52 32.71
N GLY A 226 -34.11 2.29 31.42
CA GLY A 226 -33.48 3.28 30.54
C GLY A 226 -31.95 3.31 30.59
N VAL A 227 -31.28 2.33 31.22
CA VAL A 227 -29.82 2.25 31.16
C VAL A 227 -29.40 1.70 29.79
N PRO A 228 -28.69 2.48 28.94
CA PRO A 228 -28.30 2.04 27.60
C PRO A 228 -27.06 1.13 27.67
N LEU A 229 -27.23 -0.08 28.20
CA LEU A 229 -26.22 -1.12 28.21
C LEU A 229 -25.83 -1.48 26.77
N ALA A 230 -24.55 -1.80 26.53
CA ALA A 230 -24.11 -2.25 25.21
C ALA A 230 -24.76 -3.58 24.83
N GLY A 231 -24.94 -4.47 25.81
CA GLY A 231 -25.66 -5.72 25.62
C GLY A 231 -25.40 -6.72 26.75
N LEU A 232 -26.01 -7.89 26.59
CA LEU A 232 -25.81 -9.08 27.40
C LEU A 232 -25.17 -10.17 26.54
N LEU A 233 -24.01 -10.66 26.94
CA LEU A 233 -23.30 -11.76 26.27
C LEU A 233 -23.30 -12.99 27.17
N LEU A 234 -24.00 -14.02 26.72
CA LEU A 234 -24.11 -15.31 27.38
C LEU A 234 -22.97 -16.21 26.92
N THR A 235 -22.35 -16.91 27.86
CA THR A 235 -21.19 -17.78 27.60
C THR A 235 -21.55 -19.26 27.77
N SER A 236 -20.69 -20.13 27.23
CA SER A 236 -20.78 -21.60 27.33
C SER A 236 -21.99 -22.22 26.61
N ASP A 237 -22.54 -21.58 25.56
CA ASP A 237 -23.75 -22.01 24.83
C ASP A 237 -24.93 -22.40 25.72
N THR A 238 -24.94 -21.89 26.94
CA THR A 238 -26.00 -22.19 27.90
C THR A 238 -27.18 -21.32 27.53
N VAL A 239 -28.25 -21.95 27.02
CA VAL A 239 -29.47 -21.24 26.66
C VAL A 239 -30.26 -20.98 27.95
N PRO A 240 -30.63 -19.72 28.26
CA PRO A 240 -31.44 -19.42 29.43
C PRO A 240 -32.80 -20.12 29.38
N ASP A 241 -33.38 -20.40 30.56
CA ASP A 241 -34.72 -20.99 30.64
C ASP A 241 -35.76 -20.12 29.89
N PRO A 242 -36.63 -20.70 29.05
CA PRO A 242 -37.61 -19.95 28.29
C PRO A 242 -38.52 -19.07 29.15
N ARG A 243 -38.79 -19.45 30.40
CA ARG A 243 -39.58 -18.66 31.35
C ARG A 243 -38.84 -17.39 31.80
N ILE A 244 -37.52 -17.47 31.95
CA ILE A 244 -36.67 -16.31 32.25
C ILE A 244 -36.61 -15.38 31.04
N MET A 245 -36.48 -15.94 29.84
CA MET A 245 -36.54 -15.15 28.61
C MET A 245 -37.87 -14.43 28.43
N GLU A 246 -38.99 -15.06 28.80
CA GLU A 246 -40.32 -14.44 28.80
C GLU A 246 -40.40 -13.24 29.76
N LEU A 247 -39.89 -13.39 31.00
CA LEU A 247 -39.85 -12.30 31.98
C LEU A 247 -39.01 -11.11 31.50
N CYS A 248 -37.94 -11.38 30.75
CA CYS A 248 -37.04 -10.36 30.20
C CYS A 248 -37.51 -9.74 28.89
N ARG A 249 -38.64 -10.20 28.32
CA ARG A 249 -39.15 -9.77 27.01
C ARG A 249 -39.28 -8.25 26.89
N GLY A 250 -39.72 -7.57 27.95
CA GLY A 250 -39.82 -6.11 27.97
C GLY A 250 -38.49 -5.40 27.72
N ALA A 251 -37.38 -5.95 28.22
CA ALA A 251 -36.04 -5.40 28.00
C ALA A 251 -35.57 -5.62 26.55
N PHE A 252 -35.89 -6.78 25.99
CA PHE A 252 -35.55 -7.13 24.61
C PHE A 252 -36.29 -6.22 23.62
N GLN A 253 -37.56 -5.93 23.90
CA GLN A 253 -38.37 -4.96 23.15
C GLN A 253 -37.90 -3.52 23.35
N ALA A 254 -37.34 -3.19 24.51
CA ALA A 254 -36.67 -1.91 24.79
C ALA A 254 -35.25 -1.82 24.17
N GLY A 255 -34.90 -2.74 23.27
CA GLY A 255 -33.70 -2.66 22.44
C GLY A 255 -32.42 -3.23 23.07
N LEU A 256 -32.50 -4.00 24.16
CA LEU A 256 -31.32 -4.64 24.76
C LEU A 256 -30.77 -5.78 23.86
N PRO A 257 -29.54 -5.68 23.35
CA PRO A 257 -28.93 -6.79 22.61
C PRO A 257 -28.62 -7.98 23.51
N VAL A 258 -28.92 -9.20 23.05
CA VAL A 258 -28.57 -10.45 23.72
C VAL A 258 -27.86 -11.37 22.74
N LEU A 259 -26.64 -11.75 23.10
CA LEU A 259 -25.72 -12.56 22.30
C LEU A 259 -25.35 -13.82 23.06
N SER A 260 -24.98 -14.89 22.36
CA SER A 260 -24.46 -16.13 22.95
C SER A 260 -23.21 -16.60 22.24
N VAL A 261 -22.25 -17.14 23.00
CA VAL A 261 -21.03 -17.76 22.49
C VAL A 261 -20.75 -19.09 23.20
N SER A 262 -20.07 -19.99 22.50
CA SER A 262 -19.71 -21.31 22.99
C SER A 262 -18.54 -21.31 23.97
N SER A 263 -17.70 -20.27 23.94
CA SER A 263 -16.56 -20.14 24.84
C SER A 263 -16.99 -19.81 26.27
N GLY A 264 -16.21 -20.28 27.25
CA GLY A 264 -16.40 -19.91 28.66
C GLY A 264 -16.11 -18.43 28.93
N SER A 265 -16.48 -17.94 30.12
CA SER A 265 -16.40 -16.50 30.44
C SER A 265 -14.98 -15.93 30.41
N TYR A 266 -13.96 -16.70 30.83
CA TYR A 266 -12.56 -16.27 30.81
C TYR A 266 -12.03 -16.12 29.38
N ASP A 267 -12.20 -17.14 28.54
CA ASP A 267 -11.74 -17.12 27.15
C ASP A 267 -12.46 -16.04 26.34
N THR A 268 -13.77 -15.88 26.58
CA THR A 268 -14.58 -14.82 25.97
C THR A 268 -14.05 -13.44 26.33
N ALA A 269 -13.72 -13.20 27.60
CA ALA A 269 -13.16 -11.92 28.03
C ALA A 269 -11.78 -11.63 27.42
N ASN A 270 -10.92 -12.64 27.30
CA ASN A 270 -9.63 -12.51 26.63
C ASN A 270 -9.81 -12.15 25.15
N ARG A 271 -10.73 -12.82 24.44
CA ARG A 271 -11.05 -12.49 23.04
C ARG A 271 -11.61 -11.09 22.91
N LEU A 272 -12.51 -10.68 23.79
CA LEU A 272 -13.07 -9.33 23.83
C LEU A 272 -12.00 -8.24 24.01
N ASN A 273 -11.00 -8.50 24.87
CA ASN A 273 -9.87 -7.56 25.07
C ASN A 273 -8.93 -7.47 23.86
N GLN A 274 -8.85 -8.54 23.06
CA GLN A 274 -8.01 -8.67 21.87
C GLN A 274 -8.74 -8.33 20.56
N LEU A 275 -10.01 -7.90 20.62
CA LEU A 275 -10.77 -7.55 19.42
C LEU A 275 -10.03 -6.52 18.56
N ASN A 276 -10.13 -6.70 17.25
CA ASN A 276 -9.69 -5.67 16.31
C ASN A 276 -10.50 -4.38 16.57
N LYS A 277 -9.80 -3.29 16.89
CA LYS A 277 -10.41 -1.98 17.17
C LYS A 277 -10.41 -1.06 15.95
N GLU A 278 -9.98 -1.57 14.79
CA GLU A 278 -10.12 -0.87 13.52
C GLU A 278 -11.57 -0.51 13.25
N ILE A 279 -11.76 0.53 12.45
CA ILE A 279 -13.08 1.04 12.12
C ILE A 279 -13.66 0.29 10.94
N PRO A 280 -14.79 -0.43 11.13
CA PRO A 280 -15.49 -1.06 10.02
C PRO A 280 -15.81 -0.05 8.92
N ILE A 281 -15.77 -0.50 7.67
CA ILE A 281 -15.97 0.36 6.49
C ILE A 281 -17.37 1.00 6.46
N ASP A 282 -18.33 0.39 7.13
CA ASP A 282 -19.72 0.83 7.22
C ASP A 282 -20.02 1.68 8.48
N ASP A 283 -19.08 1.80 9.42
CA ASP A 283 -19.23 2.60 10.63
C ASP A 283 -18.86 4.07 10.39
N ARG A 284 -19.74 4.75 9.65
CA ARG A 284 -19.52 6.15 9.20
C ARG A 284 -19.51 7.12 10.37
N GLU A 285 -20.44 6.95 11.30
CA GLU A 285 -20.58 7.80 12.48
C GLU A 285 -19.28 7.82 13.31
N ARG A 286 -18.67 6.66 13.57
CA ARG A 286 -17.41 6.61 14.31
C ARG A 286 -16.26 7.22 13.52
N ALA A 287 -16.24 7.00 12.20
CA ALA A 287 -15.24 7.61 11.33
C ALA A 287 -15.29 9.15 11.41
N GLU A 288 -16.48 9.73 11.26
CA GLU A 288 -16.71 11.18 11.32
C GLU A 288 -16.34 11.75 12.70
N ASN A 289 -16.82 11.14 13.78
CA ASN A 289 -16.51 11.56 15.15
C ASN A 289 -14.99 11.56 15.44
N ILE A 290 -14.27 10.54 14.95
CA ILE A 290 -12.81 10.47 15.09
C ILE A 290 -12.15 11.54 14.23
N THR A 291 -12.59 11.72 12.98
CA THR A 291 -12.04 12.73 12.08
C THR A 291 -12.17 14.13 12.67
N ASP A 292 -13.35 14.50 13.14
CA ASP A 292 -13.59 15.81 13.76
C ASP A 292 -12.78 16.00 15.04
N PHE A 293 -12.74 14.96 15.89
CA PHE A 293 -11.97 14.99 17.12
C PHE A 293 -10.46 15.17 16.84
N VAL A 294 -9.91 14.41 15.90
CA VAL A 294 -8.49 14.50 15.53
C VAL A 294 -8.20 15.86 14.90
N ALA A 295 -9.02 16.29 13.92
CA ALA A 295 -8.84 17.56 13.22
C ALA A 295 -8.81 18.76 14.19
N GLY A 296 -9.64 18.75 15.23
CA GLY A 296 -9.65 19.78 16.27
C GLY A 296 -8.37 19.89 17.10
N HIS A 297 -7.45 18.91 17.02
CA HIS A 297 -6.18 18.89 17.75
C HIS A 297 -4.94 19.02 16.84
N LEU A 298 -5.14 19.24 15.54
CA LEU A 298 -4.07 19.47 14.57
C LEU A 298 -3.90 20.96 14.25
N ASP A 299 -2.69 21.37 13.90
CA ASP A 299 -2.41 22.73 13.40
C ASP A 299 -2.93 22.89 11.94
N ALA A 300 -4.24 23.09 11.82
CA ALA A 300 -4.92 23.22 10.54
C ALA A 300 -4.42 24.44 9.73
N GLY A 301 -4.10 25.55 10.42
CA GLY A 301 -3.62 26.77 9.77
C GLY A 301 -2.28 26.54 9.06
N TRP A 302 -1.36 25.85 9.73
CA TRP A 302 -0.07 25.49 9.13
C TRP A 302 -0.21 24.46 8.01
N LEU A 303 -1.03 23.42 8.20
CA LEU A 303 -1.27 22.40 7.18
C LEU A 303 -1.87 23.01 5.91
N HIS A 304 -2.82 23.95 6.06
CA HIS A 304 -3.44 24.63 4.93
C HIS A 304 -2.45 25.44 4.09
N GLN A 305 -1.49 26.12 4.72
CA GLN A 305 -0.44 26.88 4.01
C GLN A 305 0.46 25.99 3.14
N ARG A 306 0.52 24.68 3.42
CA ARG A 306 1.29 23.72 2.63
C ARG A 306 0.50 23.17 1.43
N CYS A 307 -0.83 23.21 1.48
CA CYS A 307 -1.68 22.76 0.39
C CYS A 307 -1.59 23.73 -0.80
N GLY A 308 -1.45 23.21 -2.02
CA GLY A 308 -1.49 24.02 -3.25
C GLY A 308 -0.21 24.81 -3.57
N THR A 309 0.87 24.66 -2.79
CA THR A 309 2.18 25.22 -3.18
C THR A 309 2.77 24.38 -4.32
N PRO A 310 2.97 24.93 -5.53
CA PRO A 310 3.55 24.18 -6.64
C PRO A 310 4.95 23.72 -6.26
N ARG A 311 5.23 22.42 -6.43
CA ARG A 311 6.55 21.84 -6.19
C ARG A 311 6.99 21.07 -7.41
N GLU A 312 8.23 21.30 -7.82
CA GLU A 312 8.92 20.41 -8.74
C GLU A 312 9.23 19.11 -8.00
N LEU A 313 8.50 18.05 -8.38
CA LEU A 313 8.75 16.72 -7.83
C LEU A 313 10.08 16.20 -8.35
N ARG A 314 10.94 15.75 -7.44
CA ARG A 314 12.17 15.06 -7.83
C ARG A 314 11.81 13.67 -8.36
N LEU A 315 12.29 13.34 -9.56
CA LEU A 315 12.09 12.03 -10.15
C LEU A 315 13.01 11.02 -9.47
N SER A 316 12.43 10.08 -8.72
CA SER A 316 13.14 8.89 -8.27
C SER A 316 13.41 7.95 -9.46
N PRO A 317 14.41 7.05 -9.38
CA PRO A 317 14.66 6.06 -10.43
C PRO A 317 13.42 5.24 -10.80
N ALA A 318 12.62 4.84 -9.80
CA ALA A 318 11.39 4.10 -10.01
C ALA A 318 10.31 4.94 -10.73
N VAL A 319 10.14 6.22 -10.36
CA VAL A 319 9.20 7.12 -11.06
C VAL A 319 9.66 7.38 -12.49
N PHE A 320 10.96 7.60 -12.69
CA PHE A 320 11.53 7.76 -14.03
C PHE A 320 11.30 6.53 -14.90
N ARG A 321 11.59 5.32 -14.38
CA ARG A 321 11.36 4.06 -15.10
C ARG A 321 9.89 3.87 -15.44
N TYR A 322 8.99 4.12 -14.49
CA TYR A 322 7.55 4.08 -14.73
C TYR A 322 7.13 5.03 -15.86
N GLN A 323 7.54 6.30 -15.81
CA GLN A 323 7.23 7.28 -16.85
C GLN A 323 7.81 6.89 -18.21
N LEU A 324 9.02 6.34 -18.25
CA LEU A 324 9.66 5.85 -19.47
C LEU A 324 8.85 4.70 -20.08
N ILE A 325 8.41 3.74 -19.26
CA ILE A 325 7.57 2.62 -19.70
C ILE A 325 6.24 3.12 -20.27
N GLN A 326 5.56 4.06 -19.60
CA GLN A 326 4.31 4.65 -20.10
C GLN A 326 4.51 5.32 -21.47
N ARG A 327 5.61 6.07 -21.64
CA ARG A 327 5.93 6.72 -22.92
C ARG A 327 6.27 5.70 -24.00
N ALA A 328 6.98 4.63 -23.67
CA ALA A 328 7.30 3.56 -24.61
C ALA A 328 6.03 2.83 -25.08
N GLN A 329 5.13 2.47 -24.15
CA GLN A 329 3.83 1.87 -24.45
C GLN A 329 3.00 2.74 -25.39
N ALA A 330 2.91 4.05 -25.11
CA ALA A 330 2.19 4.99 -25.95
C ALA A 330 2.83 5.16 -27.35
N ALA A 331 4.16 5.06 -27.45
CA ALA A 331 4.89 5.18 -28.70
C ALA A 331 4.79 3.92 -29.59
N ASN A 332 4.56 2.74 -28.99
CA ASN A 332 4.33 1.45 -29.67
C ASN A 332 5.37 1.13 -30.77
N LYS A 333 6.64 1.39 -30.46
CA LYS A 333 7.76 1.28 -31.39
C LYS A 333 8.16 -0.18 -31.65
N ARG A 334 8.57 -0.48 -32.89
CA ARG A 334 9.04 -1.80 -33.31
C ARG A 334 10.55 -1.91 -33.09
N ILE A 335 10.99 -2.85 -32.26
CA ILE A 335 12.39 -2.96 -31.82
C ILE A 335 12.95 -4.32 -32.22
N VAL A 336 14.04 -4.32 -33.00
CA VAL A 336 14.73 -5.54 -33.41
C VAL A 336 15.77 -5.96 -32.37
N LEU A 337 15.84 -7.26 -32.12
CA LEU A 337 16.71 -7.93 -31.17
C LEU A 337 17.55 -8.97 -31.94
N PRO A 338 18.76 -8.61 -32.39
CA PRO A 338 19.60 -9.46 -33.23
C PRO A 338 20.06 -10.76 -32.56
N GLU A 339 20.16 -10.78 -31.23
CA GLU A 339 20.59 -11.93 -30.43
C GLU A 339 19.39 -12.80 -30.07
N GLY A 340 18.55 -13.11 -31.07
CA GLY A 340 17.20 -13.64 -30.87
C GLY A 340 17.11 -15.05 -30.28
N ASN A 341 18.23 -15.79 -30.25
CA ASN A 341 18.32 -17.13 -29.67
C ASN A 341 18.93 -17.14 -28.25
N GLU A 342 19.24 -15.98 -27.68
CA GLU A 342 19.82 -15.86 -26.35
C GLU A 342 18.72 -15.84 -25.27
N PRO A 343 18.84 -16.64 -24.18
CA PRO A 343 17.78 -16.78 -23.18
C PRO A 343 17.30 -15.47 -22.54
N LEU A 344 18.21 -14.57 -22.14
CA LEU A 344 17.85 -13.30 -21.51
C LEU A 344 17.13 -12.37 -22.50
N THR A 345 17.54 -12.38 -23.76
CA THR A 345 16.95 -11.61 -24.85
C THR A 345 15.55 -12.10 -25.16
N ILE A 346 15.33 -13.42 -25.23
CA ILE A 346 14.01 -14.02 -25.40
C ILE A 346 13.10 -13.65 -24.21
N GLN A 347 13.61 -13.76 -22.98
CA GLN A 347 12.85 -13.41 -21.78
C GLN A 347 12.46 -11.92 -21.78
N ALA A 348 13.41 -11.03 -22.09
CA ALA A 348 13.15 -9.59 -22.18
C ALA A 348 12.15 -9.26 -23.29
N ALA A 349 12.26 -9.89 -24.46
CA ALA A 349 11.32 -9.71 -25.56
C ALA A 349 9.91 -10.15 -25.18
N ALA A 350 9.77 -11.31 -24.53
CA ALA A 350 8.50 -11.80 -24.03
C ALA A 350 7.87 -10.83 -23.02
N ILE A 351 8.64 -10.33 -22.05
CA ILE A 351 8.17 -9.36 -21.06
C ILE A 351 7.75 -8.04 -21.73
N CYS A 352 8.59 -7.50 -22.61
CA CYS A 352 8.33 -6.23 -23.31
C CYS A 352 7.08 -6.32 -24.19
N GLN A 353 6.94 -7.40 -24.95
CA GLN A 353 5.77 -7.65 -25.80
C GLN A 353 4.50 -7.85 -24.96
N ALA A 354 4.54 -8.68 -23.92
CA ALA A 354 3.38 -8.94 -23.05
C ALA A 354 2.92 -7.68 -22.29
N ARG A 355 3.86 -6.81 -21.90
CA ARG A 355 3.57 -5.52 -21.26
C ARG A 355 3.27 -4.39 -22.27
N GLY A 356 3.31 -4.66 -23.57
CA GLY A 356 3.08 -3.68 -24.63
C GLY A 356 4.12 -2.53 -24.66
N ILE A 357 5.32 -2.74 -24.12
CA ILE A 357 6.38 -1.73 -24.06
C ILE A 357 6.93 -1.44 -25.46
N ALA A 358 7.06 -2.47 -26.29
CA ALA A 358 7.53 -2.40 -27.66
C ALA A 358 6.98 -3.60 -28.45
N ARG A 359 6.93 -3.47 -29.78
CA ARG A 359 6.71 -4.58 -30.71
C ARG A 359 8.06 -5.24 -30.99
N CYS A 360 8.36 -6.32 -30.29
CA CYS A 360 9.66 -6.97 -30.37
C CYS A 360 9.77 -7.87 -31.60
N VAL A 361 10.93 -7.83 -32.26
CA VAL A 361 11.30 -8.70 -33.38
C VAL A 361 12.60 -9.43 -33.05
N LEU A 362 12.52 -10.75 -32.85
CA LEU A 362 13.69 -11.59 -32.63
C LEU A 362 14.28 -12.03 -33.98
N LEU A 363 15.59 -11.87 -34.16
CA LEU A 363 16.30 -12.43 -35.31
C LEU A 363 16.94 -13.76 -34.91
N ALA A 364 16.27 -14.85 -35.23
CA ALA A 364 16.72 -16.22 -34.97
C ALA A 364 15.82 -17.22 -35.70
N ARG A 365 16.28 -18.47 -35.82
CA ARG A 365 15.41 -19.55 -36.33
C ARG A 365 14.25 -19.80 -35.36
N PRO A 366 12.99 -19.87 -35.85
CA PRO A 366 11.83 -20.08 -34.99
C PRO A 366 11.93 -21.33 -34.11
N GLU A 367 12.47 -22.44 -34.61
CA GLU A 367 12.66 -23.65 -33.81
C GLU A 367 13.66 -23.46 -32.65
N GLU A 368 14.72 -22.68 -32.84
CA GLU A 368 15.73 -22.41 -31.81
C GLU A 368 15.13 -21.57 -30.67
N VAL A 369 14.38 -20.52 -31.02
CA VAL A 369 13.69 -19.68 -30.04
C VAL A 369 12.70 -20.49 -29.22
N GLN A 370 11.92 -21.35 -29.86
CA GLN A 370 10.96 -22.23 -29.17
C GLN A 370 11.67 -23.21 -28.23
N ALA A 371 12.77 -23.82 -28.67
CA ALA A 371 13.54 -24.76 -27.84
C ALA A 371 14.12 -24.07 -26.60
N VAL A 372 14.72 -22.88 -26.76
CA VAL A 372 15.27 -22.10 -25.64
C VAL A 372 14.15 -21.65 -24.70
N ALA A 373 13.03 -21.17 -25.22
CA ALA A 373 11.89 -20.76 -24.41
C ALA A 373 11.36 -21.92 -23.55
N GLN A 374 11.20 -23.12 -24.12
CA GLN A 374 10.78 -24.31 -23.39
C GLN A 374 11.79 -24.72 -22.32
N ALA A 375 13.09 -24.72 -22.64
CA ALA A 375 14.15 -25.11 -21.70
C ALA A 375 14.23 -24.19 -20.47
N HIS A 376 13.90 -22.90 -20.65
CA HIS A 376 13.94 -21.89 -19.60
C HIS A 376 12.57 -21.56 -18.98
N GLY A 377 11.49 -22.27 -19.38
CA GLY A 377 10.14 -22.02 -18.89
C GLY A 377 9.58 -20.65 -19.25
N ILE A 378 9.99 -20.08 -20.39
CA ILE A 378 9.54 -18.79 -20.90
C ILE A 378 8.30 -19.00 -21.77
N GLU A 379 7.19 -18.35 -21.42
CA GLU A 379 6.00 -18.34 -22.26
C GLU A 379 6.11 -17.22 -23.31
N LEU A 380 6.09 -17.58 -24.59
CA LEU A 380 6.17 -16.62 -25.69
C LEU A 380 4.79 -15.98 -25.94
N PRO A 381 4.65 -14.64 -25.79
CA PRO A 381 3.36 -13.98 -25.94
C PRO A 381 2.89 -13.99 -27.41
N PRO A 382 1.57 -13.95 -27.64
CA PRO A 382 1.02 -13.89 -28.99
C PRO A 382 1.47 -12.60 -29.70
N GLY A 383 1.81 -12.74 -30.98
CA GLY A 383 2.26 -11.61 -31.82
C GLY A 383 3.71 -11.19 -31.61
N LEU A 384 4.50 -11.91 -30.80
CA LEU A 384 5.96 -11.78 -30.83
C LEU A 384 6.49 -12.26 -32.18
N GLU A 385 7.17 -11.37 -32.90
CA GLU A 385 7.67 -11.67 -34.24
C GLU A 385 9.05 -12.34 -34.14
N ILE A 386 9.22 -13.45 -34.86
CA ILE A 386 10.48 -14.18 -34.97
C ILE A 386 10.79 -14.30 -36.46
N LEU A 387 11.89 -13.70 -36.89
CA LEU A 387 12.33 -13.72 -38.27
C LEU A 387 13.61 -14.52 -38.39
N ASP A 388 13.59 -15.54 -39.26
CA ASP A 388 14.78 -16.31 -39.61
C ASP A 388 15.72 -15.44 -40.46
N PRO A 389 16.93 -15.11 -39.96
CA PRO A 389 17.90 -14.32 -40.69
C PRO A 389 18.27 -14.92 -42.06
N GLU A 390 18.33 -16.25 -42.16
CA GLU A 390 18.74 -16.94 -43.40
C GLU A 390 17.70 -16.79 -44.51
N LEU A 391 16.42 -16.75 -44.15
CA LEU A 391 15.31 -16.61 -45.10
C LEU A 391 15.12 -15.16 -45.58
N ILE A 392 15.52 -14.18 -44.77
CA ILE A 392 15.28 -12.75 -45.07
C ILE A 392 16.52 -12.03 -45.63
N ARG A 393 17.73 -12.58 -45.46
CA ARG A 393 19.00 -11.88 -45.79
C ARG A 393 19.07 -11.37 -47.23
N GLU A 394 18.59 -12.15 -48.19
CA GLU A 394 18.65 -11.85 -49.64
C GLU A 394 17.99 -10.50 -49.96
N ARG A 395 16.89 -10.19 -49.26
CA ARG A 395 16.12 -8.94 -49.42
C ARG A 395 16.96 -7.70 -49.10
N TYR A 396 17.95 -7.83 -48.23
CA TYR A 396 18.75 -6.72 -47.73
C TYR A 396 20.05 -6.48 -48.52
N VAL A 397 20.44 -7.38 -49.43
CA VAL A 397 21.69 -7.29 -50.21
C VAL A 397 21.70 -6.03 -51.09
N ALA A 398 20.69 -5.86 -51.96
CA ALA A 398 20.62 -4.70 -52.86
C ALA A 398 20.51 -3.36 -52.09
N PRO A 399 19.64 -3.23 -51.05
CA PRO A 399 19.62 -2.05 -50.20
C PRO A 399 20.95 -1.73 -49.51
N MET A 400 21.66 -2.74 -49.01
CA MET A 400 22.95 -2.53 -48.33
C MET A 400 24.04 -2.04 -49.29
N VAL A 401 24.07 -2.57 -50.51
CA VAL A 401 24.96 -2.09 -51.57
C VAL A 401 24.66 -0.62 -51.90
N GLU A 402 23.38 -0.24 -52.00
CA GLU A 402 22.95 1.14 -52.23
C GLU A 402 23.45 2.08 -51.12
N LEU A 403 23.18 1.74 -49.85
CA LEU A 403 23.56 2.53 -48.68
C LEU A 403 25.08 2.73 -48.57
N ARG A 404 25.88 1.78 -49.09
CA ARG A 404 27.35 1.79 -49.02
C ARG A 404 28.04 2.03 -50.37
N LYS A 405 27.34 2.55 -51.38
CA LYS A 405 27.91 2.85 -52.72
C LYS A 405 29.23 3.62 -52.68
N ASN A 406 29.34 4.59 -51.79
CA ASN A 406 30.52 5.46 -51.66
C ASN A 406 31.77 4.73 -51.11
N LYS A 407 31.65 3.45 -50.74
CA LYS A 407 32.74 2.62 -50.20
C LYS A 407 32.98 1.35 -51.03
N SER A 408 32.48 1.30 -52.27
CA SER A 408 32.71 0.19 -53.22
C SER A 408 32.29 -1.19 -52.70
N LEU A 409 31.21 -1.26 -51.89
CA LEU A 409 30.64 -2.54 -51.47
C LEU A 409 29.93 -3.21 -52.68
N ASN A 410 30.27 -4.46 -52.97
CA ASN A 410 29.60 -5.26 -54.02
C ASN A 410 28.66 -6.31 -53.38
N ALA A 411 27.80 -6.93 -54.20
CA ALA A 411 26.78 -7.86 -53.71
C ALA A 411 27.34 -9.06 -52.92
N PRO A 412 28.40 -9.77 -53.38
CA PRO A 412 28.98 -10.88 -52.60
C PRO A 412 29.52 -10.45 -51.23
N MET A 413 30.14 -9.27 -51.12
CA MET A 413 30.61 -8.73 -49.84
C MET A 413 29.46 -8.30 -48.93
N ALA A 414 28.34 -7.85 -49.49
CA ALA A 414 27.14 -7.52 -48.73
C ALA A 414 26.46 -8.79 -48.19
N GLU A 415 26.31 -9.83 -49.00
CA GLU A 415 25.83 -11.15 -48.55
C GLU A 415 26.63 -11.68 -47.37
N GLN A 416 27.96 -11.64 -47.45
CA GLN A 416 28.83 -12.11 -46.36
C GLN A 416 28.64 -11.29 -45.07
N GLN A 417 28.46 -9.96 -45.17
CA GLN A 417 28.23 -9.14 -43.98
C GLN A 417 26.84 -9.33 -43.39
N LEU A 418 25.85 -9.66 -44.22
CA LEU A 418 24.48 -9.96 -43.78
C LEU A 418 24.35 -11.34 -43.12
N GLU A 419 25.41 -12.14 -43.05
CA GLU A 419 25.43 -13.33 -42.18
C GLU A 419 25.36 -12.95 -40.70
N ASP A 420 25.76 -11.73 -40.33
CA ASP A 420 25.66 -11.20 -38.98
C ASP A 420 24.23 -10.62 -38.74
N PRO A 421 23.45 -11.18 -37.79
CA PRO A 421 22.12 -10.69 -37.45
C PRO A 421 22.10 -9.21 -37.03
N VAL A 422 23.18 -8.70 -36.42
CA VAL A 422 23.30 -7.28 -36.04
C VAL A 422 23.33 -6.40 -37.28
N VAL A 423 24.02 -6.84 -38.34
CA VAL A 423 24.06 -6.13 -39.63
C VAL A 423 22.69 -6.16 -40.29
N ILE A 424 22.00 -7.31 -40.32
CA ILE A 424 20.62 -7.41 -40.81
C ILE A 424 19.72 -6.42 -40.06
N GLY A 425 19.73 -6.46 -38.72
CA GLY A 425 18.92 -5.56 -37.89
C GLY A 425 19.24 -4.09 -38.14
N THR A 426 20.50 -3.75 -38.42
CA THR A 426 20.91 -2.38 -38.75
C THR A 426 20.38 -1.95 -40.12
N VAL A 427 20.37 -2.84 -41.11
CA VAL A 427 19.78 -2.54 -42.43
C VAL A 427 18.26 -2.40 -42.30
N MET A 428 17.59 -3.25 -41.51
CA MET A 428 16.15 -3.09 -41.20
C MET A 428 15.85 -1.72 -40.61
N LEU A 429 16.69 -1.23 -39.71
CA LEU A 429 16.56 0.09 -39.10
C LEU A 429 16.82 1.22 -40.13
N ALA A 430 17.82 1.07 -40.99
CA ALA A 430 18.13 2.05 -42.05
C ALA A 430 17.04 2.14 -43.15
N LEU A 431 16.22 1.10 -43.28
CA LEU A 431 15.09 1.03 -44.21
C LEU A 431 13.75 1.39 -43.56
N ASP A 432 13.77 1.91 -42.32
CA ASP A 432 12.57 2.24 -41.53
C ASP A 432 11.61 1.05 -41.33
N GLU A 433 12.10 -0.19 -41.45
CA GLU A 433 11.29 -1.39 -41.18
C GLU A 433 11.12 -1.59 -39.67
N VAL A 434 12.07 -1.11 -38.86
CA VAL A 434 12.01 -1.09 -37.39
C VAL A 434 12.39 0.29 -36.89
N ASP A 435 11.94 0.64 -35.69
CA ASP A 435 12.16 1.95 -35.07
C ASP A 435 13.42 1.98 -34.18
N GLY A 436 14.00 0.83 -33.86
CA GLY A 436 15.22 0.73 -33.04
C GLY A 436 15.81 -0.67 -32.99
N LEU A 437 17.06 -0.76 -32.53
CA LEU A 437 17.83 -1.99 -32.40
C LEU A 437 18.45 -2.07 -31.00
N VAL A 438 18.37 -3.22 -30.34
CA VAL A 438 19.05 -3.50 -29.07
C VAL A 438 19.83 -4.80 -29.19
N SER A 439 21.14 -4.74 -28.95
CA SER A 439 22.08 -5.88 -28.98
C SER A 439 23.20 -5.62 -27.97
N GLY A 440 23.94 -6.65 -27.57
CA GLY A 440 25.13 -6.50 -26.74
C GLY A 440 25.29 -7.54 -25.64
N VAL A 441 24.41 -8.55 -25.60
CA VAL A 441 24.53 -9.69 -24.68
C VAL A 441 25.59 -10.67 -25.18
N ILE A 442 25.64 -10.90 -26.50
CA ILE A 442 26.63 -11.77 -27.16
C ILE A 442 27.67 -10.92 -27.90
N HIS A 443 27.22 -9.90 -28.62
CA HIS A 443 28.09 -9.04 -29.43
C HIS A 443 28.78 -7.99 -28.58
N SER A 444 30.05 -7.70 -28.88
CA SER A 444 30.76 -6.59 -28.23
C SER A 444 30.14 -5.25 -28.63
N THR A 445 30.29 -4.22 -27.78
CA THR A 445 29.87 -2.83 -28.09
C THR A 445 30.42 -2.34 -29.44
N ALA A 446 31.66 -2.74 -29.79
CA ALA A 446 32.27 -2.41 -31.06
C ALA A 446 31.55 -3.06 -32.26
N ASN A 447 31.05 -4.28 -32.10
CA ASN A 447 30.29 -5.00 -33.13
C ASN A 447 28.87 -4.44 -33.29
N THR A 448 28.25 -3.95 -32.21
CA THR A 448 26.92 -3.29 -32.30
C THR A 448 27.00 -1.90 -32.92
N ILE A 449 27.98 -1.08 -32.54
CA ILE A 449 28.03 0.33 -32.97
C ILE A 449 28.61 0.52 -34.37
N ARG A 450 29.51 -0.38 -34.82
CA ARG A 450 30.20 -0.26 -36.10
C ARG A 450 29.22 -0.30 -37.29
N PRO A 451 28.29 -1.27 -37.40
CA PRO A 451 27.29 -1.27 -38.46
C PRO A 451 26.40 -0.02 -38.41
N ALA A 452 25.97 0.41 -37.22
CA ALA A 452 25.14 1.60 -37.05
C ALA A 452 25.83 2.87 -37.60
N LEU A 453 27.12 3.06 -37.30
CA LEU A 453 27.89 4.20 -37.85
C LEU A 453 28.12 4.09 -39.36
N GLN A 454 28.19 2.88 -39.92
CA GLN A 454 28.40 2.66 -41.35
C GLN A 454 27.12 2.87 -42.17
N LEU A 455 25.97 2.49 -41.63
CA LEU A 455 24.70 2.43 -42.35
C LEU A 455 23.74 3.58 -41.99
N ILE A 456 23.60 3.90 -40.70
CA ILE A 456 22.66 4.91 -40.19
C ILE A 456 23.32 6.28 -40.08
N LYS A 457 24.60 6.31 -39.63
CA LYS A 457 25.41 7.51 -39.38
C LYS A 457 24.87 8.38 -38.23
N THR A 458 25.54 9.48 -37.94
CA THR A 458 25.14 10.45 -36.91
C THR A 458 24.09 11.42 -37.45
N ALA A 459 23.32 12.00 -36.52
CA ALA A 459 22.39 13.08 -36.86
C ALA A 459 23.13 14.30 -37.46
N PRO A 460 22.47 15.10 -38.33
CA PRO A 460 23.07 16.30 -38.90
C PRO A 460 23.62 17.23 -37.82
N GLY A 461 24.89 17.63 -37.94
CA GLY A 461 25.58 18.47 -36.96
C GLY A 461 26.27 17.70 -35.83
N CYS A 462 26.09 16.39 -35.71
CA CYS A 462 26.78 15.55 -34.74
C CYS A 462 27.93 14.79 -35.42
N THR A 463 29.12 14.82 -34.82
CA THR A 463 30.32 14.12 -35.33
C THR A 463 30.62 12.82 -34.58
N LEU A 464 30.06 12.64 -33.38
CA LEU A 464 30.36 11.55 -32.45
C LEU A 464 29.07 11.06 -31.77
N VAL A 465 29.11 9.83 -31.26
CA VAL A 465 28.08 9.21 -30.41
C VAL A 465 28.68 9.10 -28.99
N SER A 466 27.98 9.60 -27.97
CA SER A 466 28.47 9.70 -26.58
C SER A 466 27.47 9.19 -25.56
#